data_AF-A0A4Y8CAB9-F1
#
_entry.id   AF-A0A4Y8CAB9-F1
#
_cell.length_a   1.000
_cell.length_b   1.000
_cell.length_c   1.000
_cell.angle_alpha   90.00
_cell.angle_beta   90.00
_cell.angle_gamma   90.00
#
_symmetry.space_group_name_H-M   'P 1'
#
loop_
_entity.id
_entity.type
_entity.pdbx_description
1 polymer ?
#
loop_
_entity_poly.entity_id
_entity_poly.type
_entity_poly.pdbx_seq_one_letter_code
_entity_poly.pdbx_strand_id
1 'polypeptide(L)'
;SAFLHELLSPLLGESIFTTNGEVWKKQRELLRPSFEMTRINKVFNLMSEAVADMMDRFSKYPNHAVIEVDEAMTFITADVIFRTIMSSKLDEGKGKKILNAFVTFQEQSVHTAMRRMFRFPKWLSYVLGDRKRTKAGDVIRQVLSDIIKPRYDMADNAEFEDILGS
;
A
#
# COMPACT_ATOMS: atom_id res chain seq x y z
N SER A 1 0.85 -2.99 -20.27
CA SER A 1 -0.15 -2.15 -20.97
C SER A 1 0.07 -0.69 -20.61
N ALA A 2 0.14 0.21 -21.60
CA ALA A 2 0.39 1.65 -21.39
C ALA A 2 -0.69 2.34 -20.51
N PHE A 3 -1.92 1.81 -20.53
CA PHE A 3 -3.03 2.34 -19.74
C PHE A 3 -2.88 2.09 -18.24
N LEU A 4 -2.52 0.87 -17.84
CA LEU A 4 -2.27 0.53 -16.44
C LEU A 4 -1.09 1.33 -15.88
N HIS A 5 -0.06 1.53 -16.70
CA HIS A 5 1.07 2.40 -16.38
C HIS A 5 0.60 3.84 -16.09
N GLU A 6 -0.20 4.47 -16.94
CA GLU A 6 -0.73 5.83 -16.71
C GLU A 6 -1.56 5.94 -15.41
N LEU A 7 -2.33 4.90 -15.09
CA LEU A 7 -3.19 4.89 -13.91
C LEU A 7 -2.42 4.71 -12.60
N LEU A 8 -1.33 3.95 -12.61
CA LEU A 8 -0.62 3.61 -11.38
C LEU A 8 0.70 4.37 -11.19
N SER A 9 1.29 4.92 -12.26
CA SER A 9 2.59 5.61 -12.19
C SER A 9 2.66 6.78 -11.22
N PRO A 10 1.60 7.57 -10.93
CA PRO A 10 1.72 8.65 -9.94
C PRO A 10 2.00 8.16 -8.52
N LEU A 11 1.65 6.91 -8.21
CA LEU A 11 1.99 6.27 -6.94
C LEU A 11 3.21 5.36 -7.06
N LEU A 12 3.21 4.48 -8.06
CA LEU A 12 4.17 3.38 -8.14
C LEU A 12 5.39 3.66 -9.03
N GLY A 13 5.39 4.76 -9.80
CA GLY A 13 6.48 5.07 -10.73
C GLY A 13 6.76 3.91 -11.69
N GLU A 14 8.05 3.56 -11.84
CA GLU A 14 8.49 2.34 -12.51
C GLU A 14 8.58 1.16 -11.53
N SER A 15 7.58 0.29 -11.55
CA SER A 15 7.42 -0.84 -10.63
C SER A 15 6.97 -2.09 -11.39
N ILE A 16 6.93 -3.24 -10.70
CA ILE A 16 6.43 -4.50 -11.27
C ILE A 16 4.98 -4.41 -11.81
N PHE A 17 4.20 -3.43 -11.37
CA PHE A 17 2.81 -3.22 -11.82
C PHE A 17 2.73 -2.29 -13.03
N THR A 18 3.78 -1.53 -13.32
CA THR A 18 3.79 -0.49 -14.36
C THR A 18 4.82 -0.74 -15.46
N THR A 19 5.74 -1.68 -15.29
CA THR A 19 6.75 -2.08 -16.28
C THR A 19 6.36 -3.36 -17.03
N ASN A 20 7.01 -3.64 -18.16
CA ASN A 20 6.79 -4.86 -18.96
C ASN A 20 8.16 -5.36 -19.50
N GLY A 21 8.22 -6.59 -20.03
CA GLY A 21 9.42 -7.14 -20.66
C GLY A 21 10.58 -7.37 -19.68
N GLU A 22 11.81 -7.09 -20.12
CA GLU A 22 13.02 -7.34 -19.33
C GLU A 22 13.06 -6.55 -18.01
N VAL A 23 12.56 -5.32 -17.99
CA VAL A 23 12.51 -4.50 -16.76
C VAL A 23 11.62 -5.17 -15.72
N TRP A 24 10.44 -5.65 -16.13
CA TRP A 24 9.53 -6.39 -15.25
C TRP A 24 10.16 -7.67 -14.73
N LYS A 25 10.81 -8.45 -15.62
CA LYS A 25 11.45 -9.71 -15.26
C LYS A 25 12.53 -9.50 -14.21
N LYS A 26 13.41 -8.52 -14.42
CA LYS A 26 14.47 -8.15 -13.48
C LYS A 26 13.90 -7.71 -12.12
N GLN A 27 12.88 -6.85 -12.11
CA GLN A 27 12.24 -6.41 -10.86
C GLN A 27 11.57 -7.57 -10.10
N ARG A 28 10.95 -8.51 -10.81
CA ARG A 28 10.34 -9.70 -10.21
C ARG A 28 11.37 -10.66 -9.64
N GLU A 29 12.50 -10.86 -10.33
CA GLU A 29 13.61 -11.67 -9.83
C GLU A 29 14.21 -11.09 -8.54
N LEU A 30 14.34 -9.75 -8.45
CA LEU A 30 14.82 -9.07 -7.24
C LEU A 30 13.88 -9.27 -6.04
N LEU A 31 12.56 -9.29 -6.26
CA LEU A 31 11.58 -9.46 -5.18
C LEU A 31 11.41 -10.93 -4.74
N ARG A 32 11.72 -11.90 -5.61
CA ARG A 32 11.43 -13.32 -5.36
C ARG A 32 11.95 -13.83 -4.00
N PRO A 33 13.19 -13.55 -3.58
CA PRO A 33 13.73 -14.07 -2.31
C PRO A 33 12.92 -13.62 -1.08
N SER A 34 12.38 -12.41 -1.11
CA SER A 34 11.56 -11.83 -0.04
C SER A 34 10.24 -12.61 0.17
N PHE A 35 9.70 -13.23 -0.86
CA PHE A 35 8.44 -13.98 -0.81
C PHE A 35 8.62 -15.50 -0.75
N GLU A 36 9.81 -15.98 -0.41
CA GLU A 36 10.03 -17.41 -0.14
C GLU A 36 9.30 -17.84 1.13
N MET A 37 8.82 -19.08 1.16
CA MET A 37 7.98 -19.60 2.24
C MET A 37 8.65 -19.54 3.62
N THR A 38 9.98 -19.65 3.65
CA THR A 38 10.81 -19.47 4.85
C THR A 38 10.70 -18.07 5.44
N ARG A 39 10.61 -17.02 4.61
CA ARG A 39 10.40 -15.64 5.07
C ARG A 39 8.95 -15.37 5.45
N ILE A 40 7.99 -15.99 4.76
CA ILE A 40 6.57 -15.91 5.12
C ILE A 40 6.35 -16.44 6.55
N ASN A 41 7.01 -17.56 6.90
CA ASN A 41 6.94 -18.12 8.26
C ASN A 41 7.45 -17.15 9.34
N LYS A 42 8.47 -16.32 9.04
CA LYS A 42 9.00 -15.33 9.99
C LYS A 42 7.97 -14.25 10.33
N VAL A 43 7.11 -13.89 9.38
CA VAL A 43 6.14 -12.81 9.55
C VAL A 43 4.73 -13.30 9.89
N PHE A 44 4.50 -14.60 9.97
CA PHE A 44 3.19 -15.18 10.31
C PHE A 44 2.67 -14.68 11.66
N ASN A 45 3.55 -14.59 12.67
CA ASN A 45 3.18 -14.06 13.97
C ASN A 45 2.69 -12.61 13.88
N LEU A 46 3.35 -11.78 13.07
CA LEU A 46 2.94 -10.39 12.83
C LEU A 46 1.56 -10.29 12.16
N MET A 47 1.23 -11.22 11.24
CA MET A 47 -0.11 -11.32 10.66
C MET A 47 -1.14 -11.70 11.72
N SER A 48 -0.83 -12.70 12.55
CA SER A 48 -1.72 -13.15 13.62
C SER A 48 -1.97 -12.08 14.67
N GLU A 49 -0.96 -11.29 15.01
CA GLU A 49 -1.08 -10.15 15.92
C GLU A 49 -1.99 -9.05 15.36
N ALA A 50 -1.89 -8.74 14.06
CA ALA A 50 -2.80 -7.77 13.42
C ALA A 50 -4.26 -8.23 13.51
N VAL A 51 -4.52 -9.54 13.32
CA VAL A 51 -5.85 -10.13 13.50
C VAL A 51 -6.30 -10.05 14.95
N ALA A 52 -5.42 -10.38 15.90
CA ALA A 52 -5.74 -10.29 17.34
C ALA A 52 -6.11 -8.86 17.75
N ASP A 53 -5.36 -7.85 17.30
CA ASP A 53 -5.64 -6.43 17.54
C ASP A 53 -7.00 -6.02 16.94
N MET A 54 -7.36 -6.52 15.75
CA MET A 54 -8.70 -6.28 15.18
C MET A 54 -9.81 -6.95 15.98
N MET A 55 -9.60 -8.19 16.43
CA MET A 55 -10.57 -8.93 17.26
C MET A 55 -10.79 -8.24 18.60
N ASP A 56 -9.75 -7.69 19.22
CA ASP A 56 -9.88 -6.87 20.43
C ASP A 56 -10.73 -5.62 20.18
N ARG A 57 -10.56 -4.95 19.03
CA ARG A 57 -11.43 -3.82 18.64
C ARG A 57 -12.88 -4.26 18.46
N PHE A 58 -13.11 -5.40 17.81
CA PHE A 58 -14.47 -5.96 17.63
C PHE A 58 -15.13 -6.34 18.96
N SER A 59 -14.37 -6.82 19.94
CA SER A 59 -14.89 -7.18 21.26
C SER A 59 -15.49 -5.99 22.04
N LYS A 60 -15.11 -4.76 21.68
CA LYS A 60 -15.58 -3.51 22.30
C LYS A 60 -16.92 -3.02 21.74
N TYR A 61 -17.40 -3.60 20.65
CA TYR A 61 -18.70 -3.25 20.09
C TYR A 61 -19.84 -3.91 20.88
N PRO A 62 -21.02 -3.27 20.96
CA PRO A 62 -22.21 -3.90 21.51
C PRO A 62 -22.58 -5.20 20.76
N ASN A 63 -23.22 -6.14 21.45
CA ASN A 63 -23.78 -7.31 20.81
C ASN A 63 -24.74 -6.91 19.68
N HIS A 64 -24.60 -7.53 18.51
CA HIS A 64 -25.36 -7.22 17.29
C HIS A 64 -25.05 -5.85 16.67
N ALA A 65 -23.90 -5.25 16.95
CA ALA A 65 -23.45 -4.06 16.24
C ALA A 65 -23.33 -4.31 14.74
N VAL A 66 -23.78 -3.35 13.95
CA VAL A 66 -23.52 -3.29 12.51
C VAL A 66 -22.17 -2.61 12.30
N ILE A 67 -21.30 -3.23 11.52
CA ILE A 67 -19.97 -2.72 11.20
C ILE A 67 -19.78 -2.58 9.69
N GLU A 68 -19.05 -1.54 9.28
CA GLU A 68 -18.63 -1.35 7.89
C GLU A 68 -17.47 -2.32 7.59
N VAL A 69 -17.79 -3.47 6.99
CA VAL A 69 -16.80 -4.54 6.78
C VAL A 69 -15.69 -4.13 5.82
N ASP A 70 -15.98 -3.27 4.84
CA ASP A 70 -15.00 -2.81 3.86
C ASP A 70 -13.90 -1.97 4.51
N GLU A 71 -14.29 -1.04 5.40
CA GLU A 71 -13.33 -0.24 6.17
C GLU A 71 -12.47 -1.13 7.09
N ALA A 72 -13.10 -2.06 7.81
CA ALA A 72 -12.39 -2.96 8.72
C ALA A 72 -11.39 -3.86 7.98
N MET A 73 -11.81 -4.47 6.87
CA MET A 73 -10.96 -5.35 6.06
C MET A 73 -9.83 -4.58 5.37
N THR A 74 -10.09 -3.35 4.91
CA THR A 74 -9.05 -2.49 4.34
C THR A 74 -8.03 -2.10 5.40
N PHE A 75 -8.47 -1.76 6.61
CA PHE A 75 -7.58 -1.40 7.71
C PHE A 75 -6.67 -2.57 8.12
N ILE A 76 -7.22 -3.76 8.37
CA ILE A 76 -6.41 -4.92 8.78
C ILE A 76 -5.44 -5.35 7.67
N THR A 77 -5.86 -5.30 6.41
CA THR A 77 -4.97 -5.61 5.28
C THR A 77 -3.79 -4.65 5.24
N ALA A 78 -4.03 -3.36 5.45
CA ALA A 78 -2.97 -2.36 5.54
C ALA A 78 -2.05 -2.63 6.74
N ASP A 79 -2.59 -2.88 7.93
CA ASP A 79 -1.78 -3.16 9.12
C ASP A 79 -0.90 -4.40 8.96
N VAL A 80 -1.43 -5.48 8.35
CA VAL A 80 -0.64 -6.67 7.99
C VAL A 80 0.52 -6.30 7.08
N ILE A 81 0.29 -5.54 6.01
CA ILE A 81 1.35 -5.11 5.09
C ILE A 81 2.43 -4.31 5.83
N PHE A 82 2.03 -3.38 6.69
CA PHE A 82 2.97 -2.53 7.43
C PHE A 82 3.80 -3.32 8.44
N ARG A 83 3.20 -4.26 9.16
CA ARG A 83 3.97 -5.09 10.10
C ARG A 83 4.91 -6.04 9.37
N THR A 84 4.42 -6.70 8.32
CA THR A 84 5.16 -7.78 7.66
C THR A 84 6.22 -7.32 6.67
N ILE A 85 6.08 -6.12 6.10
CA ILE A 85 7.04 -5.56 5.13
C ILE A 85 7.87 -4.43 5.75
N MET A 86 7.29 -3.66 6.69
CA MET A 86 7.88 -2.43 7.21
C MET A 86 8.19 -2.49 8.71
N SER A 87 8.20 -3.68 9.34
CA SER A 87 8.31 -3.96 10.79
C SER A 87 7.71 -2.85 11.69
N SER A 88 6.58 -2.27 11.28
CA SER A 88 5.98 -1.15 11.99
C SER A 88 4.50 -1.40 12.13
N LYS A 89 4.01 -1.22 13.35
CA LYS A 89 2.57 -1.12 13.56
C LYS A 89 2.09 0.18 12.95
N LEU A 90 0.95 0.11 12.29
CA LEU A 90 0.32 1.28 11.75
C LEU A 90 -0.23 2.13 12.91
N ASP A 91 0.50 3.18 13.30
CA ASP A 91 -0.02 4.18 14.25
C ASP A 91 -1.39 4.70 13.77
N GLU A 92 -2.35 4.91 14.66
CA GLU A 92 -3.74 5.22 14.28
C GLU A 92 -3.82 6.50 13.43
N GLY A 93 -3.00 7.51 13.75
CA GLY A 93 -2.94 8.77 13.01
C GLY A 93 -2.30 8.62 11.63
N LYS A 94 -1.11 8.02 11.56
CA LYS A 94 -0.42 7.77 10.27
C LYS A 94 -1.19 6.78 9.40
N GLY A 95 -1.79 5.78 10.02
CA GLY A 95 -2.58 4.74 9.42
C GLY A 95 -3.82 5.25 8.74
N LYS A 96 -4.61 6.05 9.45
CA LYS A 96 -5.77 6.72 8.87
C LYS A 96 -5.38 7.62 7.70
N LYS A 97 -4.25 8.33 7.80
CA LYS A 97 -3.76 9.19 6.73
C LYS A 97 -3.39 8.40 5.46
N ILE A 98 -2.62 7.31 5.59
CA ILE A 98 -2.24 6.49 4.43
C ILE A 98 -3.43 5.74 3.85
N LEU A 99 -4.30 5.19 4.70
CA LEU A 99 -5.53 4.51 4.29
C LEU A 99 -6.43 5.45 3.46
N ASN A 100 -6.72 6.64 3.98
CA ASN A 100 -7.53 7.65 3.27
C ASN A 100 -6.89 8.07 1.95
N ALA A 101 -5.56 8.22 1.92
CA ALA A 101 -4.85 8.52 0.69
C ALA A 101 -4.94 7.37 -0.31
N PHE A 102 -4.85 6.11 0.13
CA PHE A 102 -5.03 4.93 -0.71
C PHE A 102 -6.44 4.85 -1.30
N VAL A 103 -7.47 5.00 -0.48
CA VAL A 103 -8.88 5.02 -0.93
C VAL A 103 -9.08 6.13 -1.96
N THR A 104 -8.61 7.35 -1.66
CA THR A 104 -8.68 8.49 -2.59
C THR A 104 -7.95 8.17 -3.91
N PHE A 105 -6.76 7.56 -3.84
CA PHE A 105 -6.00 7.20 -5.02
C PHE A 105 -6.75 6.18 -5.89
N GLN A 106 -7.35 5.15 -5.29
CA GLN A 106 -8.11 4.11 -5.99
C GLN A 106 -9.36 4.67 -6.66
N GLU A 107 -10.21 5.39 -5.90
CA GLU A 107 -11.42 6.03 -6.43
C GLU A 107 -11.11 6.95 -7.61
N GLN A 108 -10.14 7.84 -7.43
CA GLN A 108 -9.77 8.79 -8.49
C GLN A 108 -9.13 8.08 -9.69
N SER A 109 -8.42 6.96 -9.49
CA SER A 109 -7.90 6.14 -10.59
C SER A 109 -9.02 5.51 -11.41
N VAL A 110 -10.08 4.99 -10.78
CA VAL A 110 -11.26 4.45 -11.47
C VAL A 110 -11.97 5.55 -12.25
N HIS A 111 -12.20 6.71 -11.64
CA HIS A 111 -12.80 7.84 -12.35
C HIS A 111 -11.93 8.32 -13.52
N THR A 112 -10.61 8.34 -13.36
CA THR A 112 -9.67 8.68 -14.44
C THR A 112 -9.74 7.66 -15.57
N ALA A 113 -9.81 6.37 -15.24
CA ALA A 113 -9.97 5.29 -16.20
C ALA A 113 -11.26 5.44 -17.00
N MET A 114 -12.38 5.72 -16.33
CA MET A 114 -13.66 5.98 -16.99
C MET A 114 -13.58 7.21 -17.94
N ARG A 115 -13.06 8.35 -17.46
CA ARG A 115 -12.89 9.55 -18.31
C ARG A 115 -12.03 9.29 -19.54
N ARG A 116 -10.96 8.49 -19.38
CA ARG A 116 -10.08 8.08 -20.49
C ARG A 116 -10.80 7.17 -21.48
N MET A 117 -11.60 6.23 -21.00
CA MET A 117 -12.42 5.36 -21.83
C MET A 117 -13.40 6.16 -22.70
N PHE A 118 -14.00 7.21 -22.14
CA PHE A 118 -14.87 8.14 -22.88
C PHE A 118 -14.12 9.26 -23.64
N ARG A 119 -12.79 9.13 -23.84
CA ARG A 119 -11.93 10.04 -24.63
C ARG A 119 -12.02 11.52 -24.22
N PHE A 120 -12.23 11.81 -22.93
CA PHE A 120 -12.20 13.19 -22.44
C PHE A 120 -10.82 13.85 -22.65
N PRO A 121 -10.76 15.16 -22.98
CA PRO A 121 -9.51 15.90 -23.11
C PRO A 121 -8.63 15.80 -21.85
N LYS A 122 -7.32 15.62 -22.04
CA LYS A 122 -6.34 15.44 -20.93
C LYS A 122 -6.37 16.58 -19.91
N TRP A 123 -6.45 17.83 -20.36
CA TRP A 123 -6.49 19.00 -19.49
C TRP A 123 -7.74 19.03 -18.60
N LEU A 124 -8.89 18.59 -19.13
CA LEU A 124 -10.16 18.55 -18.41
C LEU A 124 -10.16 17.43 -17.37
N SER A 125 -9.71 16.22 -17.73
CA SER A 125 -9.52 15.12 -16.77
C SER A 125 -8.55 15.49 -15.64
N TYR A 126 -7.49 16.26 -15.97
CA TYR A 126 -6.50 16.69 -14.99
C TYR A 126 -7.10 17.60 -13.91
N VAL A 127 -7.94 18.56 -14.32
CA VAL A 127 -8.65 19.46 -13.40
C VAL A 127 -9.73 18.71 -12.60
N LEU A 128 -10.42 17.75 -13.21
CA LEU A 128 -11.57 17.05 -12.63
C LEU A 128 -11.23 15.91 -11.65
N GLY A 129 -9.97 15.48 -11.53
CA GLY A 129 -9.63 14.44 -10.56
C GLY A 129 -8.18 13.99 -10.55
N ASP A 130 -7.44 14.12 -11.66
CA ASP A 130 -6.08 13.58 -11.70
C ASP A 130 -5.14 14.32 -10.73
N ARG A 131 -5.39 15.61 -10.44
CA ARG A 131 -4.68 16.34 -9.36
C ARG A 131 -4.88 15.73 -7.98
N LYS A 132 -6.10 15.28 -7.66
CA LYS A 132 -6.39 14.62 -6.36
C LYS A 132 -5.67 13.27 -6.28
N ARG A 133 -5.68 12.50 -7.38
CA ARG A 133 -4.94 11.24 -7.50
C ARG A 133 -3.44 11.43 -7.28
N THR A 134 -2.81 12.39 -7.96
CA THR A 134 -1.37 12.66 -7.79
C THR A 134 -1.04 13.06 -6.36
N LYS A 135 -1.81 13.99 -5.76
CA LYS A 135 -1.62 14.39 -4.36
C LYS A 135 -1.75 13.22 -3.38
N ALA A 136 -2.72 12.34 -3.59
CA ALA A 136 -2.87 11.14 -2.78
C ALA A 136 -1.67 10.20 -2.93
N GLY A 137 -1.15 10.02 -4.15
CA GLY A 137 0.09 9.30 -4.42
C GLY A 137 1.30 9.91 -3.69
N ASP A 138 1.43 11.24 -3.68
CA ASP A 138 2.50 11.95 -2.95
C ASP A 138 2.44 11.70 -1.44
N VAL A 139 1.23 11.73 -0.86
CA VAL A 139 1.03 11.45 0.57
C VAL A 139 1.48 10.04 0.93
N ILE A 140 1.09 9.04 0.13
CA ILE A 140 1.49 7.64 0.36
C ILE A 140 3.01 7.50 0.27
N ARG A 141 3.63 8.07 -0.78
CA ARG A 141 5.08 8.02 -0.97
C ARG A 141 5.84 8.67 0.18
N GLN A 142 5.34 9.79 0.72
CA GLN A 142 5.97 10.44 1.86
C GLN A 142 5.95 9.54 3.10
N VAL A 143 4.80 8.95 3.44
CA VAL A 143 4.68 8.06 4.61
C VAL A 143 5.60 6.84 4.47
N LEU A 144 5.66 6.24 3.28
CA LEU A 144 6.57 5.13 3.02
C LEU A 144 8.04 5.56 3.12
N SER A 145 8.39 6.73 2.58
CA SER A 145 9.73 7.29 2.68
C SER A 145 10.15 7.54 4.13
N ASP A 146 9.25 8.01 4.98
CA ASP A 146 9.53 8.28 6.40
C ASP A 146 9.86 6.99 7.17
N ILE A 147 9.39 5.84 6.69
CA ILE A 147 9.65 4.52 7.29
C ILE A 147 10.90 3.87 6.69
N ILE A 148 11.08 3.98 5.37
CA ILE A 148 12.18 3.32 4.65
C ILE A 148 13.50 4.08 4.84
N LYS A 149 13.50 5.41 4.83
CA LYS A 149 14.72 6.22 4.86
C LYS A 149 15.59 5.97 6.10
N PRO A 150 15.05 5.95 7.33
CA PRO A 150 15.86 5.62 8.51
C PRO A 150 16.50 4.23 8.42
N ARG A 151 15.81 3.24 7.83
CA ARG A 151 16.34 1.88 7.67
C ARG A 151 17.52 1.83 6.71
N TYR A 152 17.43 2.57 5.61
CA TYR A 152 18.53 2.70 4.66
C TYR A 152 19.75 3.37 5.30
N ASP A 153 19.52 4.38 6.14
CA ASP A 153 20.60 5.10 6.84
C ASP A 153 21.26 4.26 7.96
N MET A 154 20.55 3.25 8.49
CA MET A 154 21.00 2.36 9.58
C MET A 154 21.68 1.06 9.10
N ALA A 155 21.91 0.91 7.79
CA ALA A 155 22.16 -0.35 7.07
C ALA A 155 23.38 -1.22 7.48
N ASP A 156 24.02 -0.99 8.63
CA ASP A 156 25.11 -1.84 9.15
C ASP A 156 24.83 -2.53 10.50
N ASN A 157 23.76 -2.20 11.26
CA ASN A 157 23.63 -2.71 12.66
C ASN A 157 22.21 -3.04 13.18
N ALA A 158 21.16 -3.04 12.34
CA ALA A 158 19.79 -3.30 12.81
C ALA A 158 19.20 -4.60 12.23
N GLU A 159 18.86 -5.56 13.09
CA GLU A 159 18.05 -6.73 12.73
C GLU A 159 16.57 -6.33 12.67
N PHE A 160 15.93 -6.52 11.51
CA PHE A 160 14.50 -6.29 11.31
C PHE A 160 13.78 -7.62 11.08
N GLU A 161 12.76 -7.90 11.89
CA GLU A 161 11.83 -9.01 11.64
C GLU A 161 10.76 -8.58 10.61
N ASP A 162 11.14 -8.49 9.33
CA ASP A 162 10.21 -8.35 8.21
C ASP A 162 10.71 -9.07 6.95
N ILE A 163 9.88 -9.02 5.91
CA ILE A 163 10.14 -9.62 4.59
C ILE A 163 11.35 -8.99 3.87
N LEU A 164 11.75 -7.77 4.22
CA LEU A 164 12.85 -7.01 3.61
C LEU A 164 14.17 -7.12 4.38
N GLY A 165 14.13 -7.48 5.66
CA GLY A 165 15.30 -7.74 6.50
C GLY A 165 16.12 -8.93 6.00
N SER A 166 17.45 -8.81 6.07
CA SER A 166 18.36 -9.93 5.79
C SER A 166 18.44 -10.86 7.00
#